data_AF-A0A2E2AGN0-F1
#
_entry.id   AF-A0A2E2AGN0-F1
#
_cell.length_a   1.000
_cell.length_b   1.000
_cell.length_c   1.000
_cell.angle_alpha   90.00
_cell.angle_beta   90.00
_cell.angle_gamma   90.00
#
_symmetry.space_group_name_H-M   'P 1'
#
loop_
_entity.id
_entity.type
_entity.pdbx_description
1 polymer ?
#
loop_
_entity_poly.entity_id
_entity_poly.type
_entity_poly.pdbx_seq_one_letter_code
_entity_poly.pdbx_strand_id
1 'polypeptide(L)'
;MIKTTLVGHACLLIQSKETNILTDPVWFDYLWEEINTLCPSIVLEKDKVPPLDVLNISHRHQDHFDVRTLAYLVKNERILTPDTLVLAPQDQLLLDILNELEFKNIKVVTDFEPIKVKDVTITATPSRNQLSTSEDPFPEHGLLVNDGEVTIWNQVDSLVNPEIIQHIIELHGQIDFFHSRFVPLIEGNFSYNKPITLPIDEYCTFLNVVKALAPRFVVPGSAAFRYRDELTFLNQYSFPTTQDQFLRDLEAFCPEVSRAPFFSGDIAHISQDKIYIEKQASDFVRIKEDNSRLITFKPNAEVPPIKTQTTDPKEYQREIKVVDDFIEKCFLEQILKSELLKGWQHWQIVYQLEIFGQNGPQAWTIDFGHPKQTQLHKGEVGKINLYEGISSSELCALIEGNTAWDYVSLCGNYRTFNNIYRITNGRFELPPADKSNYALEPLMDIFPWDSNMDRRKFMRDVKRWKSS
;
A
#
# COMPACT_ATOMS: atom_id res chain seq x y z
N MET A 1 13.63 16.95 -24.90
CA MET A 1 12.16 16.74 -24.82
C MET A 1 11.91 15.38 -24.20
N ILE A 2 11.26 15.39 -23.05
CA ILE A 2 10.84 14.19 -22.32
C ILE A 2 9.37 13.89 -22.65
N LYS A 3 9.03 12.61 -22.71
CA LYS A 3 7.64 12.12 -22.68
C LYS A 3 7.41 11.28 -21.45
N THR A 4 6.25 11.43 -20.81
CA THR A 4 5.81 10.50 -19.77
C THR A 4 4.49 9.88 -20.19
N THR A 5 4.39 8.55 -20.09
CA THR A 5 3.16 7.80 -20.35
C THR A 5 2.72 7.11 -19.07
N LEU A 6 1.48 7.35 -18.63
CA LEU A 6 0.93 6.61 -17.50
C LEU A 6 0.47 5.23 -17.97
N VAL A 7 1.01 4.18 -17.36
CA VAL A 7 0.52 2.81 -17.54
C VAL A 7 -0.62 2.54 -16.56
N GLY A 8 -0.39 2.82 -15.27
CA GLY A 8 -1.39 2.72 -14.21
C GLY A 8 -0.78 2.86 -12.83
N HIS A 9 -1.53 3.41 -11.88
CA HIS A 9 -1.10 3.67 -10.51
C HIS A 9 0.21 4.49 -10.47
N ALA A 10 1.33 3.93 -10.02
CA ALA A 10 2.65 4.56 -10.02
C ALA A 10 3.54 4.14 -11.22
N CYS A 11 3.03 3.28 -12.09
CA CYS A 11 3.76 2.79 -13.26
C CYS A 11 3.79 3.83 -14.38
N LEU A 12 4.95 4.45 -14.59
CA LEU A 12 5.22 5.43 -15.63
C LEU A 12 6.30 4.91 -16.58
N LEU A 13 6.08 5.09 -17.89
CA LEU A 13 7.15 5.03 -18.87
C LEU A 13 7.63 6.46 -19.16
N ILE A 14 8.86 6.78 -18.79
CA ILE A 14 9.51 8.06 -19.05
C ILE A 14 10.51 7.85 -20.19
N GLN A 15 10.42 8.69 -21.22
CA GLN A 15 11.26 8.58 -22.41
C GLN A 15 11.93 9.91 -22.71
N SER A 16 13.25 9.90 -22.87
CA SER A 16 14.03 11.01 -23.39
C SER A 16 14.37 10.76 -24.87
N LYS A 17 15.40 11.42 -25.40
CA LYS A 17 15.88 11.19 -26.76
C LYS A 17 16.51 9.80 -26.90
N GLU A 18 17.23 9.34 -25.86
CA GLU A 18 18.05 8.12 -25.93
C GLU A 18 17.73 7.10 -24.82
N THR A 19 16.91 7.47 -23.82
CA THR A 19 16.66 6.66 -22.62
C THR A 19 15.18 6.31 -22.45
N ASN A 20 14.88 5.03 -22.16
CA ASN A 20 13.57 4.58 -21.67
C ASN A 20 13.67 4.13 -20.20
N ILE A 21 12.85 4.71 -19.33
CA ILE A 21 12.80 4.42 -17.90
C ILE A 21 11.39 3.94 -17.55
N LEU A 22 11.27 2.78 -16.90
CA LEU A 22 10.02 2.30 -16.34
C LEU A 22 10.07 2.39 -14.81
N THR A 23 9.02 2.92 -14.20
CA THR A 23 8.87 2.96 -12.73
C THR A 23 7.81 1.95 -12.27
N ASP A 24 8.03 1.32 -11.11
CA ASP A 24 7.05 0.56 -10.31
C ASP A 24 6.01 -0.25 -11.12
N PRO A 25 6.45 -1.24 -11.92
CA PRO A 25 5.59 -1.86 -12.90
C PRO A 25 4.57 -2.80 -12.27
N VAL A 26 3.28 -2.52 -12.53
CA VAL A 26 2.12 -3.34 -12.15
C VAL A 26 1.25 -3.66 -13.37
N TRP A 27 1.44 -4.84 -13.96
CA TRP A 27 0.98 -5.13 -15.35
C TRP A 27 -0.10 -6.19 -15.49
N PHE A 28 -0.53 -6.80 -14.40
CA PHE A 28 -1.54 -7.85 -14.41
C PHE A 28 -2.86 -7.37 -13.84
N ASP A 29 -3.94 -8.03 -14.22
CA ASP A 29 -5.29 -7.59 -13.87
C ASP A 29 -5.54 -7.62 -12.35
N TYR A 30 -4.97 -8.62 -11.67
CA TYR A 30 -5.09 -8.80 -10.22
C TYR A 30 -3.77 -8.47 -9.55
N LEU A 31 -3.85 -7.58 -8.58
CA LEU A 31 -2.73 -6.97 -7.87
C LEU A 31 -2.93 -7.14 -6.34
N TRP A 32 -1.83 -7.10 -5.59
CA TRP A 32 -1.77 -7.02 -4.11
C TRP A 32 -2.50 -8.18 -3.41
N GLU A 33 -1.86 -9.36 -3.44
CA GLU A 33 -2.48 -10.61 -3.00
C GLU A 33 -3.85 -10.87 -3.66
N GLU A 34 -4.01 -10.38 -4.89
CA GLU A 34 -5.20 -10.49 -5.74
C GLU A 34 -6.45 -9.73 -5.25
N ILE A 35 -6.33 -8.80 -4.30
CA ILE A 35 -7.46 -8.05 -3.74
C ILE A 35 -7.83 -6.79 -4.55
N ASN A 36 -6.93 -6.33 -5.43
CA ASN A 36 -7.10 -5.11 -6.23
C ASN A 36 -6.97 -5.34 -7.74
N THR A 37 -7.45 -4.34 -8.48
CA THR A 37 -7.29 -4.20 -9.93
C THR A 37 -7.17 -2.72 -10.30
N LEU A 38 -6.57 -2.41 -11.45
CA LEU A 38 -6.45 -1.02 -11.91
C LEU A 38 -7.83 -0.38 -12.18
N CYS A 39 -7.93 0.90 -11.82
CA CYS A 39 -9.13 1.71 -12.01
C CYS A 39 -8.75 3.12 -12.49
N PRO A 40 -9.14 3.53 -13.72
CA PRO A 40 -9.86 2.77 -14.74
C PRO A 40 -9.19 1.45 -15.16
N SER A 41 -9.97 0.52 -15.69
CA SER A 41 -9.40 -0.72 -16.22
C SER A 41 -8.67 -0.45 -17.54
N ILE A 42 -7.58 -1.17 -17.79
CA ILE A 42 -6.70 -0.91 -18.95
C ILE A 42 -6.60 -2.11 -19.88
N VAL A 43 -6.17 -1.85 -21.11
CA VAL A 43 -5.52 -2.85 -21.98
C VAL A 43 -4.05 -2.47 -22.07
N LEU A 44 -3.16 -3.42 -21.74
CA LEU A 44 -1.71 -3.27 -21.86
C LEU A 44 -1.16 -4.26 -22.90
N GLU A 45 -0.70 -3.74 -24.03
CA GLU A 45 0.01 -4.49 -25.07
C GLU A 45 1.50 -4.58 -24.71
N LYS A 46 1.83 -5.56 -23.84
CA LYS A 46 3.19 -5.76 -23.29
C LYS A 46 4.28 -5.87 -24.36
N ASP A 47 3.95 -6.40 -25.54
CA ASP A 47 4.88 -6.57 -26.67
C ASP A 47 5.27 -5.25 -27.36
N LYS A 48 4.52 -4.17 -27.11
CA LYS A 48 4.83 -2.83 -27.62
C LYS A 48 5.60 -1.95 -26.64
N VAL A 49 5.72 -2.35 -25.37
CA VAL A 49 6.56 -1.64 -24.39
C VAL A 49 8.01 -1.66 -24.92
N PRO A 50 8.71 -0.51 -25.03
CA PRO A 50 10.06 -0.49 -25.61
C PRO A 50 11.09 -1.16 -24.71
N PRO A 51 12.29 -1.50 -25.23
CA PRO A 51 13.42 -1.90 -24.41
C PRO A 51 13.74 -0.82 -23.37
N LEU A 52 14.01 -1.25 -22.14
CA LEU A 52 14.27 -0.36 -21.01
C LEU A 52 15.78 -0.19 -20.81
N ASP A 53 16.17 1.05 -20.56
CA ASP A 53 17.51 1.37 -20.07
C ASP A 53 17.55 1.37 -18.56
N VAL A 54 16.43 1.74 -17.92
CA VAL A 54 16.30 1.78 -16.47
C VAL A 54 14.96 1.18 -16.05
N LEU A 55 15.01 0.30 -15.06
CA LEU A 55 13.85 -0.12 -14.28
C LEU A 55 14.03 0.44 -12.86
N ASN A 56 13.16 1.34 -12.43
CA ASN A 56 13.16 1.88 -11.08
C ASN A 56 12.07 1.21 -10.25
N ILE A 57 12.46 0.74 -9.07
CA ILE A 57 11.56 0.23 -8.03
C ILE A 57 11.71 1.16 -6.83
N SER A 58 10.66 1.87 -6.45
CA SER A 58 10.67 2.86 -5.37
C SER A 58 10.80 2.24 -3.98
N HIS A 59 10.02 1.21 -3.69
CA HIS A 59 9.91 0.57 -2.38
C HIS A 59 9.17 -0.76 -2.48
N ARG A 60 9.10 -1.49 -1.36
CA ARG A 60 8.62 -2.88 -1.34
C ARG A 60 7.10 -3.08 -1.15
N HIS A 61 6.28 -2.04 -1.06
CA HIS A 61 4.82 -2.27 -0.98
C HIS A 61 4.34 -2.93 -2.28
N GLN A 62 3.33 -3.79 -2.17
CA GLN A 62 2.94 -4.67 -3.28
C GLN A 62 2.41 -3.92 -4.51
N ASP A 63 1.95 -2.68 -4.31
CA ASP A 63 1.51 -1.75 -5.33
C ASP A 63 2.62 -1.07 -6.11
N HIS A 64 3.85 -1.19 -5.63
CA HIS A 64 5.05 -0.74 -6.31
C HIS A 64 6.00 -1.90 -6.66
N PHE A 65 5.86 -3.03 -5.96
CA PHE A 65 6.74 -4.21 -6.04
C PHE A 65 5.96 -5.49 -6.38
N ASP A 66 5.34 -5.50 -7.57
CA ASP A 66 4.59 -6.66 -8.05
C ASP A 66 5.52 -7.75 -8.60
N VAL A 67 5.75 -8.78 -7.76
CA VAL A 67 6.64 -9.92 -8.07
C VAL A 67 6.25 -10.64 -9.36
N ARG A 68 4.94 -10.68 -9.69
CA ARG A 68 4.46 -11.31 -10.92
C ARG A 68 4.94 -10.55 -12.16
N THR A 69 4.85 -9.22 -12.15
CA THR A 69 5.32 -8.33 -13.20
C THR A 69 6.83 -8.38 -13.31
N LEU A 70 7.55 -8.39 -12.19
CA LEU A 70 9.00 -8.53 -12.18
C LEU A 70 9.46 -9.88 -12.74
N ALA A 71 8.80 -10.99 -12.38
CA ALA A 71 9.09 -12.32 -12.91
C ALA A 71 8.82 -12.42 -14.43
N TYR A 72 7.81 -11.71 -14.94
CA TYR A 72 7.57 -11.58 -16.38
C TYR A 72 8.68 -10.76 -17.07
N LEU A 73 9.04 -9.62 -16.49
CA LEU A 73 10.01 -8.68 -17.05
C LEU A 73 11.41 -9.29 -17.16
N VAL A 74 11.91 -9.96 -16.12
CA VAL A 74 13.27 -10.53 -16.10
C VAL A 74 13.48 -11.63 -17.16
N LYS A 75 12.40 -12.29 -17.59
CA LYS A 75 12.42 -13.29 -18.66
C LYS A 75 12.24 -12.69 -20.05
N ASN A 76 11.81 -11.43 -20.14
CA ASN A 76 11.53 -10.78 -21.40
C ASN A 76 12.76 -9.99 -21.88
N GLU A 77 13.68 -10.68 -22.55
CA GLU A 77 14.95 -10.12 -23.04
C GLU A 77 14.79 -8.94 -24.03
N ARG A 78 13.58 -8.76 -24.59
CA ARG A 78 13.25 -7.61 -25.45
C ARG A 78 13.02 -6.35 -24.62
N ILE A 79 12.41 -6.47 -23.44
CA ILE A 79 12.09 -5.35 -22.55
C ILE A 79 13.24 -5.10 -21.58
N LEU A 80 13.68 -6.13 -20.85
CA LEU A 80 14.85 -6.06 -19.97
C LEU A 80 16.05 -6.67 -20.69
N THR A 81 16.96 -5.80 -21.10
CA THR A 81 18.20 -6.19 -21.77
C THR A 81 19.30 -6.47 -20.74
N PRO A 82 20.40 -7.14 -21.13
CA PRO A 82 21.56 -7.32 -20.25
C PRO A 82 22.20 -6.00 -19.77
N ASP A 83 21.94 -4.87 -20.44
CA ASP A 83 22.47 -3.55 -20.09
C ASP A 83 21.49 -2.71 -19.26
N THR A 84 20.25 -3.19 -19.04
CA THR A 84 19.24 -2.46 -18.28
C THR A 84 19.70 -2.30 -16.83
N LEU A 85 19.71 -1.06 -16.33
CA LEU A 85 20.05 -0.72 -14.96
C LEU A 85 18.81 -0.84 -14.07
N VAL A 86 18.89 -1.62 -13.00
CA VAL A 86 17.78 -1.73 -12.02
C VAL A 86 18.09 -0.89 -10.80
N LEU A 87 17.28 0.15 -10.56
CA LEU A 87 17.37 1.00 -9.38
C LEU A 87 16.45 0.47 -8.29
N ALA A 88 16.98 0.34 -7.08
CA ALA A 88 16.23 -0.14 -5.91
C ALA A 88 16.68 0.58 -4.63
N PRO A 89 15.83 0.71 -3.60
CA PRO A 89 16.23 1.23 -2.30
C PRO A 89 17.15 0.26 -1.55
N GLN A 90 17.78 0.74 -0.47
CA GLN A 90 18.56 -0.08 0.45
C GLN A 90 17.66 -0.94 1.35
N ASP A 91 16.90 -1.86 0.74
CA ASP A 91 15.98 -2.77 1.40
C ASP A 91 16.42 -4.23 1.16
N GLN A 92 16.88 -4.90 2.22
CA GLN A 92 17.43 -6.25 2.09
C GLN A 92 16.40 -7.26 1.59
N LEU A 93 15.14 -7.16 2.02
CA LEU A 93 14.11 -8.10 1.59
C LEU A 93 13.80 -7.89 0.10
N LEU A 94 13.63 -6.65 -0.34
CA LEU A 94 13.43 -6.33 -1.75
C LEU A 94 14.59 -6.85 -2.61
N LEU A 95 15.83 -6.57 -2.20
CA LEU A 95 17.04 -7.00 -2.90
C LEU A 95 17.15 -8.54 -2.96
N ASP A 96 16.80 -9.24 -1.88
CA ASP A 96 16.75 -10.71 -1.88
C ASP A 96 15.75 -11.23 -2.91
N ILE A 97 14.55 -10.64 -3.00
CA ILE A 97 13.54 -11.05 -3.98
C ILE A 97 14.01 -10.79 -5.42
N LEU A 98 14.66 -9.66 -5.69
CA LEU A 98 15.25 -9.39 -7.01
C LEU A 98 16.35 -10.41 -7.36
N ASN A 99 17.19 -10.78 -6.40
CA ASN A 99 18.21 -11.80 -6.59
C ASN A 99 17.60 -13.19 -6.84
N GLU A 100 16.56 -13.56 -6.10
CA GLU A 100 15.81 -14.80 -6.29
C GLU A 100 15.13 -14.85 -7.67
N LEU A 101 14.65 -13.72 -8.19
CA LEU A 101 14.15 -13.59 -9.57
C LEU A 101 15.26 -13.50 -10.63
N GLU A 102 16.53 -13.48 -10.22
CA GLU A 102 17.73 -13.49 -11.07
C GLU A 102 17.99 -12.19 -11.84
N PHE A 103 17.46 -11.05 -11.36
CA PHE A 103 17.77 -9.73 -11.92
C PHE A 103 19.27 -9.44 -11.94
N LYS A 104 19.71 -8.70 -12.95
CA LYS A 104 21.11 -8.26 -13.15
C LYS A 104 21.20 -6.75 -13.02
N ASN A 105 22.43 -6.24 -12.87
CA ASN A 105 22.75 -4.81 -12.82
C ASN A 105 21.89 -4.00 -11.82
N ILE A 106 21.71 -4.55 -10.62
CA ILE A 106 21.02 -3.84 -9.54
C ILE A 106 21.96 -2.79 -8.94
N LYS A 107 21.53 -1.53 -8.93
CA LYS A 107 22.18 -0.42 -8.23
C LYS A 107 21.26 0.06 -7.11
N VAL A 108 21.75 -0.03 -5.88
CA VAL A 108 21.10 0.61 -4.74
C VAL A 108 21.25 2.12 -4.88
N VAL A 109 20.14 2.84 -4.75
CA VAL A 109 20.13 4.31 -4.84
C VAL A 109 20.43 4.94 -3.48
N THR A 110 21.09 6.10 -3.53
CA THR A 110 21.31 6.98 -2.36
C THR A 110 20.55 8.27 -2.60
N ASP A 111 19.93 8.80 -1.55
CA ASP A 111 19.23 10.08 -1.59
C ASP A 111 20.11 11.18 -2.22
N PHE A 112 19.56 11.84 -3.23
CA PHE A 112 20.17 12.94 -3.97
C PHE A 112 21.50 12.63 -4.67
N GLU A 113 21.91 11.37 -4.77
CA GLU A 113 23.06 10.97 -5.57
C GLU A 113 22.68 10.91 -7.06
N PRO A 114 23.31 11.70 -7.94
CA PRO A 114 22.97 11.70 -9.36
C PRO A 114 23.54 10.48 -10.08
N ILE A 115 22.71 9.84 -10.90
CA ILE A 115 23.06 8.70 -11.74
C ILE A 115 22.90 9.10 -13.20
N LYS A 116 24.03 9.22 -13.92
CA LYS A 116 24.00 9.51 -15.36
C LYS A 116 23.69 8.23 -16.14
N VAL A 117 22.62 8.24 -16.93
CA VAL A 117 22.26 7.17 -17.85
C VAL A 117 22.02 7.79 -19.23
N LYS A 118 22.89 7.48 -20.20
CA LYS A 118 22.85 8.05 -21.55
C LYS A 118 22.66 9.57 -21.54
N ASP A 119 21.53 10.08 -22.04
CA ASP A 119 21.21 11.50 -22.15
C ASP A 119 20.59 12.09 -20.87
N VAL A 120 20.13 11.27 -19.91
CA VAL A 120 19.47 11.76 -18.68
C VAL A 120 20.34 11.65 -17.43
N THR A 121 20.00 12.43 -16.42
CA THR A 121 20.47 12.30 -15.04
C THR A 121 19.27 11.92 -14.18
N ILE A 122 19.41 10.84 -13.41
CA ILE A 122 18.39 10.31 -12.53
C ILE A 122 18.82 10.54 -11.09
N THR A 123 17.91 11.00 -10.23
CA THR A 123 18.19 11.28 -8.82
C THR A 123 17.04 10.77 -7.96
N ALA A 124 17.34 9.87 -7.02
CA ALA A 124 16.37 9.41 -6.03
C ALA A 124 16.15 10.50 -4.97
N THR A 125 14.90 10.77 -4.60
CA THR A 125 14.56 11.73 -3.55
C THR A 125 14.15 10.99 -2.27
N PRO A 126 14.60 11.42 -1.08
CA PRO A 126 14.26 10.79 0.19
C PRO A 126 12.76 10.87 0.49
N SER A 127 12.31 9.98 1.36
CA SER A 127 11.01 10.05 2.03
C SER A 127 11.14 10.02 3.55
N ARG A 128 10.16 10.64 4.22
CA ARG A 128 9.96 10.66 5.67
C ARG A 128 8.94 9.63 6.16
N ASN A 129 8.65 8.61 5.37
CA ASN A 129 7.75 7.50 5.74
C ASN A 129 8.29 6.56 6.86
N GLN A 130 9.35 6.97 7.56
CA GLN A 130 9.89 6.27 8.74
C GLN A 130 9.00 6.39 10.00
N LEU A 131 7.75 6.87 9.86
CA LEU A 131 6.78 6.95 10.97
C LEU A 131 6.03 5.63 11.21
N SER A 132 6.29 4.58 10.43
CA SER A 132 5.83 3.22 10.73
C SER A 132 6.45 2.74 12.04
N THR A 133 5.62 2.29 12.97
CA THR A 133 6.03 1.75 14.29
C THR A 133 6.77 0.41 14.22
N SER A 134 7.12 -0.07 13.03
CA SER A 134 7.91 -1.28 12.82
C SER A 134 9.39 -1.02 13.02
N GLU A 135 10.11 -1.91 13.73
CA GLU A 135 11.58 -1.91 13.78
C GLU A 135 12.23 -2.12 12.40
N ASP A 136 11.43 -2.51 11.40
CA ASP A 136 11.82 -2.65 10.01
C ASP A 136 11.78 -1.27 9.31
N PRO A 137 12.93 -0.72 8.86
CA PRO A 137 12.91 0.45 8.00
C PRO A 137 12.21 0.07 6.70
N PHE A 138 11.27 0.90 6.24
CA PHE A 138 10.68 0.82 4.90
C PHE A 138 11.31 1.94 4.06
N PRO A 139 12.52 1.75 3.49
CA PRO A 139 13.10 2.79 2.66
C PRO A 139 12.30 2.90 1.37
N GLU A 140 11.96 4.14 1.04
CA GLU A 140 11.24 4.50 -0.17
C GLU A 140 11.83 5.78 -0.76
N HIS A 141 11.72 5.92 -2.08
CA HIS A 141 12.17 7.12 -2.77
C HIS A 141 11.23 7.55 -3.90
N GLY A 142 11.21 8.85 -4.14
CA GLY A 142 10.71 9.45 -5.38
C GLY A 142 11.81 9.50 -6.44
N LEU A 143 11.47 9.84 -7.68
CA LEU A 143 12.41 9.81 -8.81
C LEU A 143 12.41 11.12 -9.60
N LEU A 144 13.53 11.82 -9.60
CA LEU A 144 13.81 12.93 -10.50
C LEU A 144 14.47 12.43 -11.77
N VAL A 145 14.05 12.94 -12.93
CA VAL A 145 14.70 12.69 -14.23
C VAL A 145 14.90 14.01 -14.95
N ASN A 146 16.15 14.31 -15.31
CA ASN A 146 16.54 15.53 -16.01
C ASN A 146 17.27 15.18 -17.32
N ASP A 147 16.84 15.73 -18.46
CA ASP A 147 17.50 15.54 -19.78
C ASP A 147 18.51 16.66 -20.13
N GLY A 148 18.82 17.54 -19.17
CA GLY A 148 19.61 18.75 -19.35
C GLY A 148 18.80 19.99 -19.74
N GLU A 149 17.57 19.82 -20.22
CA GLU A 149 16.68 20.93 -20.60
C GLU A 149 15.48 21.05 -19.67
N VAL A 150 14.87 19.93 -19.29
CA VAL A 150 13.71 19.84 -18.42
C VAL A 150 13.89 18.80 -17.32
N THR A 151 13.24 19.01 -16.19
CA THR A 151 13.22 18.10 -15.04
C THR A 151 11.79 17.66 -14.73
N ILE A 152 11.60 16.35 -14.61
CA ILE A 152 10.37 15.77 -14.10
C ILE A 152 10.59 15.17 -12.72
N TRP A 153 9.54 15.15 -11.90
CA TRP A 153 9.56 14.46 -10.61
C TRP A 153 8.36 13.52 -10.49
N ASN A 154 8.63 12.23 -10.27
CA ASN A 154 7.64 11.28 -9.80
C ASN A 154 7.75 11.13 -8.28
N GLN A 155 6.78 11.67 -7.54
CA GLN A 155 6.80 11.61 -6.07
C GLN A 155 6.66 10.18 -5.54
N VAL A 156 5.92 9.34 -6.26
CA VAL A 156 5.42 8.06 -5.77
C VAL A 156 4.67 8.28 -4.45
N ASP A 157 5.00 7.56 -3.39
CA ASP A 157 4.36 7.64 -2.08
C ASP A 157 5.13 8.53 -1.09
N SER A 158 6.26 9.08 -1.55
CA SER A 158 7.21 9.80 -0.71
C SER A 158 6.56 10.91 0.12
N LEU A 159 6.67 10.78 1.45
CA LEU A 159 6.38 11.84 2.40
C LEU A 159 7.55 12.83 2.41
N VAL A 160 7.31 14.04 1.93
CA VAL A 160 8.35 15.07 1.82
C VAL A 160 8.11 16.20 2.82
N ASN A 161 9.21 16.79 3.28
CA ASN A 161 9.21 17.96 4.15
C ASN A 161 9.81 19.18 3.41
N PRO A 162 9.72 20.40 3.97
CA PRO A 162 10.23 21.60 3.31
C PRO A 162 11.72 21.54 2.95
N GLU A 163 12.57 20.87 3.75
CA GLU A 163 13.99 20.75 3.45
C GLU A 163 14.25 19.92 2.18
N ILE A 164 13.50 18.83 1.98
CA ILE A 164 13.59 18.01 0.77
C ILE A 164 13.19 18.83 -0.46
N ILE A 165 12.08 19.57 -0.38
CA ILE A 165 11.60 20.42 -1.49
C ILE A 165 12.62 21.50 -1.81
N GLN A 166 13.16 22.17 -0.79
CA GLN A 166 14.18 23.20 -0.97
C GLN A 166 15.43 22.63 -1.66
N HIS A 167 15.86 21.43 -1.29
CA HIS A 167 17.00 20.79 -1.93
C HIS A 167 16.74 20.40 -3.39
N ILE A 168 15.53 19.94 -3.72
CA ILE A 168 15.12 19.70 -5.12
C ILE A 168 15.23 21.00 -5.93
N ILE A 169 14.78 22.13 -5.38
CA ILE A 169 14.85 23.45 -6.01
C ILE A 169 16.30 23.91 -6.17
N GLU A 170 17.16 23.67 -5.19
CA GLU A 170 18.59 24.00 -5.29
C GLU A 170 19.30 23.22 -6.40
N LEU A 171 18.92 21.95 -6.59
CA LEU A 171 19.52 21.07 -7.61
C LEU A 171 19.01 21.36 -9.03
N HIS A 172 17.71 21.61 -9.18
CA HIS A 172 17.06 21.63 -10.50
C HIS A 172 16.38 22.96 -10.84
N GLY A 173 16.35 23.91 -9.92
CA GLY A 173 15.58 25.14 -10.08
C GLY A 173 14.08 24.83 -10.03
N GLN A 174 13.38 25.11 -11.12
CA GLN A 174 11.94 24.83 -11.23
C GLN A 174 11.71 23.45 -11.84
N ILE A 175 10.83 22.66 -11.24
CA ILE A 175 10.38 21.39 -11.83
C ILE A 175 9.40 21.67 -12.98
N ASP A 176 9.61 21.03 -14.13
CA ASP A 176 8.75 21.22 -15.30
C ASP A 176 7.46 20.41 -15.18
N PHE A 177 7.56 19.13 -14.80
CA PHE A 177 6.42 18.22 -14.73
C PHE A 177 6.45 17.40 -13.44
N PHE A 178 5.39 17.51 -12.65
CA PHE A 178 5.31 16.88 -11.34
C PHE A 178 4.14 15.89 -11.26
N HIS A 179 4.44 14.62 -10.99
CA HIS A 179 3.45 13.63 -10.59
C HIS A 179 3.30 13.65 -9.07
N SER A 180 2.21 14.25 -8.60
CA SER A 180 1.96 14.52 -7.19
C SER A 180 0.99 13.50 -6.58
N ARG A 181 1.20 13.17 -5.31
CA ARG A 181 0.18 12.47 -4.51
C ARG A 181 -1.11 13.31 -4.48
N PHE A 182 -2.26 12.67 -4.70
CA PHE A 182 -3.55 13.38 -4.76
C PHE A 182 -4.65 12.82 -3.86
N VAL A 183 -4.51 11.58 -3.39
CA VAL A 183 -5.48 10.92 -2.52
C VAL A 183 -4.77 10.33 -1.31
N PRO A 184 -5.19 10.70 -0.09
CA PRO A 184 -4.76 10.01 1.11
C PRO A 184 -5.37 8.61 1.10
N LEU A 185 -4.50 7.61 1.02
CA LEU A 185 -4.87 6.21 1.06
C LEU A 185 -5.18 5.84 2.53
N ILE A 186 -6.46 5.58 2.81
CA ILE A 186 -6.98 5.21 4.14
C ILE A 186 -7.40 3.74 4.19
N GLU A 187 -6.78 2.93 3.35
CA GLU A 187 -6.84 1.48 3.33
C GLU A 187 -6.57 0.92 4.72
N GLY A 188 -7.40 -0.04 5.14
CA GLY A 188 -7.34 -0.61 6.49
C GLY A 188 -8.00 0.25 7.57
N ASN A 189 -8.26 1.55 7.38
CA ASN A 189 -8.96 2.34 8.42
C ASN A 189 -10.33 1.75 8.75
N PHE A 190 -11.03 1.24 7.75
CA PHE A 190 -12.27 0.48 7.94
C PHE A 190 -12.07 -0.73 8.87
N SER A 191 -11.08 -1.57 8.58
CA SER A 191 -10.78 -2.79 9.33
C SER A 191 -10.32 -2.50 10.76
N TYR A 192 -9.59 -1.41 11.00
CA TYR A 192 -9.10 -1.03 12.32
C TYR A 192 -10.03 -0.06 13.08
N ASN A 193 -11.24 0.22 12.57
CA ASN A 193 -12.16 1.20 13.14
C ASN A 193 -11.49 2.57 13.39
N LYS A 194 -10.64 2.99 12.46
CA LYS A 194 -10.00 4.31 12.42
C LYS A 194 -10.88 5.31 11.67
N PRO A 195 -10.65 6.63 11.80
CA PRO A 195 -11.39 7.64 11.05
C PRO A 195 -11.35 7.36 9.54
N ILE A 196 -12.53 7.25 8.93
CA ILE A 196 -12.69 7.04 7.48
C ILE A 196 -12.97 8.34 6.74
N THR A 197 -13.00 9.48 7.41
CA THR A 197 -13.12 10.80 6.77
C THR A 197 -11.81 11.20 6.11
N LEU A 198 -11.86 12.13 5.13
CA LEU A 198 -10.67 12.74 4.53
C LEU A 198 -9.71 13.23 5.64
N PRO A 199 -8.47 12.70 5.72
CA PRO A 199 -7.48 13.20 6.67
C PRO A 199 -6.99 14.58 6.20
N ILE A 200 -7.62 15.64 6.73
CA ILE A 200 -7.40 17.02 6.28
C ILE A 200 -5.94 17.46 6.42
N ASP A 201 -5.28 17.09 7.52
CA ASP A 201 -3.89 17.48 7.75
C ASP A 201 -2.95 16.86 6.70
N GLU A 202 -3.10 15.57 6.40
CA GLU A 202 -2.34 14.88 5.34
C GLU A 202 -2.68 15.46 3.97
N TYR A 203 -3.96 15.60 3.63
CA TYR A 203 -4.38 16.16 2.34
C TYR A 203 -3.85 17.59 2.12
N CYS A 204 -3.82 18.41 3.17
CA CYS A 204 -3.24 19.75 3.13
C CYS A 204 -1.74 19.70 2.78
N THR A 205 -1.01 18.67 3.22
CA THR A 205 0.40 18.51 2.83
C THR A 205 0.55 18.37 1.32
N PHE A 206 -0.34 17.68 0.62
CA PHE A 206 -0.25 17.48 -0.83
C PHE A 206 -0.34 18.82 -1.58
N LEU A 207 -1.29 19.67 -1.18
CA LEU A 207 -1.44 21.02 -1.75
C LEU A 207 -0.22 21.90 -1.43
N ASN A 208 0.30 21.82 -0.20
CA ASN A 208 1.48 22.56 0.21
C ASN A 208 2.75 22.13 -0.54
N VAL A 209 2.91 20.84 -0.86
CA VAL A 209 4.03 20.35 -1.66
C VAL A 209 4.00 20.98 -3.06
N VAL A 210 2.84 20.97 -3.73
CA VAL A 210 2.70 21.61 -5.05
C VAL A 210 2.98 23.11 -4.96
N LYS A 211 2.47 23.79 -3.94
CA LYS A 211 2.69 25.23 -3.72
C LYS A 211 4.16 25.57 -3.50
N ALA A 212 4.85 24.80 -2.66
CA ALA A 212 6.24 25.04 -2.32
C ALA A 212 7.19 24.70 -3.48
N LEU A 213 6.91 23.61 -4.21
CA LEU A 213 7.67 23.21 -5.38
C LEU A 213 7.45 24.15 -6.59
N ALA A 214 6.25 24.73 -6.70
CA ALA A 214 5.83 25.62 -7.78
C ALA A 214 6.19 25.09 -9.19
N PRO A 215 5.82 23.84 -9.54
CA PRO A 215 6.18 23.26 -10.82
C PRO A 215 5.48 24.00 -11.97
N ARG A 216 6.03 23.91 -13.19
CA ARG A 216 5.36 24.46 -14.39
C ARG A 216 4.05 23.74 -14.67
N PHE A 217 4.00 22.43 -14.42
CA PHE A 217 2.82 21.60 -14.60
C PHE A 217 2.75 20.48 -13.55
N VAL A 218 1.55 20.24 -13.01
CA VAL A 218 1.29 19.14 -12.07
C VAL A 218 0.19 18.22 -12.58
N VAL A 219 0.36 16.92 -12.35
CA VAL A 219 -0.66 15.91 -12.56
C VAL A 219 -0.82 15.01 -11.33
N PRO A 220 -2.01 14.45 -11.09
CA PRO A 220 -2.20 13.43 -10.07
C PRO A 220 -1.42 12.15 -10.41
N GLY A 221 -0.75 11.55 -9.42
CA GLY A 221 -0.02 10.29 -9.52
C GLY A 221 -0.38 9.28 -8.41
N SER A 222 0.00 8.02 -8.59
CA SER A 222 0.05 6.99 -7.54
C SER A 222 -1.27 6.63 -6.83
N ALA A 223 -2.40 6.55 -7.55
CA ALA A 223 -3.62 5.91 -7.04
C ALA A 223 -4.64 5.65 -8.16
N ALA A 224 -4.46 4.56 -8.91
CA ALA A 224 -5.37 4.19 -9.99
C ALA A 224 -5.76 2.71 -9.88
N PHE A 225 -6.42 2.36 -8.78
CA PHE A 225 -6.83 1.00 -8.46
C PHE A 225 -8.14 1.00 -7.69
N ARG A 226 -8.70 -0.19 -7.51
CA ARG A 226 -9.91 -0.46 -6.72
C ARG A 226 -9.88 -1.88 -6.18
N TYR A 227 -10.61 -2.15 -5.11
CA TYR A 227 -10.95 -3.50 -4.68
C TYR A 227 -11.85 -4.19 -5.72
N ARG A 228 -11.68 -5.50 -5.86
CA ARG A 228 -12.43 -6.34 -6.80
C ARG A 228 -13.37 -7.33 -6.10
N ASP A 229 -14.28 -7.90 -6.89
CA ASP A 229 -15.18 -8.99 -6.53
C ASP A 229 -15.89 -8.77 -5.18
N GLU A 230 -15.83 -9.72 -4.26
CA GLU A 230 -16.48 -9.63 -2.95
C GLU A 230 -15.93 -8.51 -2.06
N LEU A 231 -14.76 -7.97 -2.38
CA LEU A 231 -14.10 -6.87 -1.65
C LEU A 231 -14.54 -5.48 -2.16
N THR A 232 -15.34 -5.42 -3.22
CA THR A 232 -15.77 -4.16 -3.87
C THR A 232 -16.45 -3.18 -2.89
N PHE A 233 -17.04 -3.66 -1.78
CA PHE A 233 -17.63 -2.78 -0.78
C PHE A 233 -16.60 -1.84 -0.13
N LEU A 234 -15.33 -2.25 -0.02
CA LEU A 234 -14.24 -1.44 0.55
C LEU A 234 -13.93 -0.20 -0.27
N ASN A 235 -14.23 -0.21 -1.57
CA ASN A 235 -14.10 0.97 -2.43
C ASN A 235 -14.89 2.18 -1.91
N GLN A 236 -15.95 1.97 -1.13
CA GLN A 236 -16.76 3.03 -0.55
C GLN A 236 -16.06 3.73 0.63
N TYR A 237 -14.93 3.20 1.11
CA TYR A 237 -14.24 3.62 2.33
C TYR A 237 -12.79 4.05 2.10
N SER A 238 -12.14 3.63 1.01
CA SER A 238 -10.69 3.81 0.85
C SER A 238 -10.25 5.06 0.07
N PHE A 239 -11.13 5.68 -0.73
CA PHE A 239 -10.75 6.73 -1.67
C PHE A 239 -11.46 8.07 -1.37
N PRO A 240 -11.07 8.82 -0.32
CA PRO A 240 -11.81 9.98 0.16
C PRO A 240 -11.78 11.19 -0.79
N THR A 241 -10.92 11.19 -1.81
CA THR A 241 -10.82 12.24 -2.84
C THR A 241 -10.74 11.62 -4.25
N THR A 242 -10.92 12.45 -5.28
CA THR A 242 -10.74 12.07 -6.68
C THR A 242 -9.71 13.00 -7.32
N GLN A 243 -9.18 12.62 -8.49
CA GLN A 243 -8.32 13.50 -9.29
C GLN A 243 -9.01 14.85 -9.56
N ASP A 244 -10.30 14.84 -9.94
CA ASP A 244 -11.06 16.06 -10.23
C ASP A 244 -11.24 16.96 -8.99
N GLN A 245 -11.43 16.36 -7.81
CA GLN A 245 -11.54 17.12 -6.56
C GLN A 245 -10.20 17.75 -6.21
N PHE A 246 -9.10 16.98 -6.27
CA PHE A 246 -7.75 17.49 -6.04
C PHE A 246 -7.37 18.63 -6.97
N LEU A 247 -7.63 18.49 -8.26
CA LEU A 247 -7.31 19.53 -9.25
C LEU A 247 -8.13 20.80 -9.07
N ARG A 248 -9.37 20.69 -8.60
CA ARG A 248 -10.23 21.82 -8.25
C ARG A 248 -9.74 22.53 -6.98
N ASP A 249 -9.29 21.76 -5.99
CA ASP A 249 -8.75 22.34 -4.76
C ASP A 249 -7.42 23.03 -5.03
N LEU A 250 -6.55 22.44 -5.87
CA LEU A 250 -5.32 23.09 -6.35
C LEU A 250 -5.61 24.38 -7.12
N GLU A 251 -6.69 24.45 -7.90
CA GLU A 251 -7.11 25.69 -8.57
C GLU A 251 -7.37 26.82 -7.61
N ALA A 252 -8.05 26.54 -6.51
CA ALA A 252 -8.31 27.52 -5.48
C ALA A 252 -7.04 27.85 -4.66
N PHE A 253 -6.17 26.86 -4.43
CA PHE A 253 -5.03 26.97 -3.50
C PHE A 253 -3.76 27.57 -4.13
N CYS A 254 -3.43 27.18 -5.37
CA CYS A 254 -2.26 27.65 -6.12
C CYS A 254 -2.59 27.83 -7.61
N PRO A 255 -3.40 28.86 -7.96
CA PRO A 255 -3.95 29.03 -9.31
C PRO A 255 -2.88 29.20 -10.40
N GLU A 256 -1.67 29.63 -10.04
CA GLU A 256 -0.54 29.85 -10.95
C GLU A 256 0.08 28.57 -11.54
N VAL A 257 -0.13 27.42 -10.88
CA VAL A 257 0.42 26.13 -11.33
C VAL A 257 -0.52 25.51 -12.36
N SER A 258 -0.01 25.24 -13.57
CA SER A 258 -0.79 24.54 -14.60
C SER A 258 -1.04 23.10 -14.17
N ARG A 259 -2.23 22.58 -14.47
CA ARG A 259 -2.66 21.27 -13.98
C ARG A 259 -3.67 20.63 -14.91
N ALA A 260 -3.70 19.30 -14.92
CA ALA A 260 -4.68 18.52 -15.67
C ALA A 260 -4.82 17.13 -15.05
N PRO A 261 -5.93 16.42 -15.30
CA PRO A 261 -6.00 15.00 -14.99
C PRO A 261 -5.04 14.22 -15.88
N PHE A 262 -4.60 13.06 -15.41
CA PHE A 262 -3.67 12.19 -16.13
C PHE A 262 -4.06 10.74 -15.88
N PHE A 263 -4.47 10.05 -16.95
CA PHE A 263 -4.98 8.68 -16.89
C PHE A 263 -4.12 7.72 -17.70
N SER A 264 -4.26 6.42 -17.41
CA SER A 264 -3.59 5.36 -18.15
C SER A 264 -3.77 5.51 -19.66
N GLY A 265 -2.68 5.53 -20.43
CA GLY A 265 -2.70 5.77 -21.89
C GLY A 265 -2.47 7.21 -22.32
N ASP A 266 -2.54 8.17 -21.41
CA ASP A 266 -2.19 9.56 -21.70
C ASP A 266 -0.67 9.72 -21.81
N ILE A 267 -0.24 10.60 -22.73
CA ILE A 267 1.17 10.97 -22.92
C ILE A 267 1.34 12.47 -22.64
N ALA A 268 2.17 12.82 -21.68
CA ALA A 268 2.64 14.19 -21.50
C ALA A 268 3.91 14.42 -22.32
N HIS A 269 3.97 15.50 -23.09
CA HIS A 269 5.15 15.95 -23.83
C HIS A 269 5.70 17.20 -23.16
N ILE A 270 6.98 17.15 -22.77
CA ILE A 270 7.59 18.14 -21.89
C ILE A 270 8.86 18.69 -22.56
N SER A 271 8.84 19.99 -22.86
CA SER A 271 9.99 20.77 -23.30
C SER A 271 10.05 22.13 -22.60
N GLN A 272 11.15 22.86 -22.79
CA GLN A 272 11.28 24.22 -22.26
C GLN A 272 10.16 25.14 -22.78
N ASP A 273 9.80 25.04 -24.06
CA ASP A 273 8.81 25.92 -24.66
C ASP A 273 7.36 25.53 -24.35
N LYS A 274 7.08 24.23 -24.25
CA LYS A 274 5.70 23.74 -24.20
C LYS A 274 5.57 22.45 -23.40
N ILE A 275 4.51 22.41 -22.59
CA ILE A 275 4.01 21.21 -21.93
C ILE A 275 2.58 20.98 -22.38
N TYR A 276 2.26 19.77 -22.85
CA TYR A 276 0.90 19.40 -23.22
C TYR A 276 0.67 17.90 -23.06
N ILE A 277 -0.59 17.50 -22.87
CA ILE A 277 -1.00 16.11 -22.71
C ILE A 277 -1.83 15.69 -23.91
N GLU A 278 -1.44 14.60 -24.56
CA GLU A 278 -2.26 13.90 -25.53
C GLU A 278 -2.99 12.75 -24.85
N LYS A 279 -4.32 12.84 -24.80
CA LYS A 279 -5.16 11.85 -24.13
C LYS A 279 -5.22 10.56 -24.93
N GLN A 280 -5.05 9.42 -24.27
CA GLN A 280 -5.15 8.08 -24.87
C GLN A 280 -4.29 7.91 -26.14
N ALA A 281 -3.12 8.56 -26.17
CA ALA A 281 -2.23 8.60 -27.32
C ALA A 281 -1.18 7.48 -27.33
N SER A 282 -1.03 6.74 -26.22
CA SER A 282 -0.17 5.55 -26.18
C SER A 282 -0.67 4.46 -27.11
N ASP A 283 0.27 3.82 -27.81
CA ASP A 283 0.02 2.70 -28.70
C ASP A 283 0.08 1.34 -27.99
N PHE A 284 0.51 1.32 -26.73
CA PHE A 284 0.70 0.12 -25.92
C PHE A 284 -0.18 0.07 -24.66
N VAL A 285 -0.74 1.18 -24.20
CA VAL A 285 -1.68 1.20 -23.07
C VAL A 285 -2.86 2.13 -23.35
N ARG A 286 -4.07 1.67 -23.01
CA ARG A 286 -5.30 2.47 -23.13
C ARG A 286 -6.31 2.07 -22.08
N ILE A 287 -7.21 2.99 -21.73
CA ILE A 287 -8.39 2.67 -20.92
C ILE A 287 -9.27 1.71 -21.71
N LYS A 288 -9.58 0.57 -21.09
CA LYS A 288 -10.55 -0.41 -21.60
C LYS A 288 -11.97 0.04 -21.29
N GLU A 289 -12.19 0.40 -20.02
CA GLU A 289 -13.48 0.85 -19.49
C GLU A 289 -13.23 1.79 -18.33
N ASP A 290 -13.89 2.94 -18.35
CA ASP A 290 -13.92 3.89 -17.25
C ASP A 290 -14.86 3.38 -16.15
N ASN A 291 -14.25 2.71 -15.18
CA ASN A 291 -14.90 2.16 -14.00
C ASN A 291 -14.73 3.04 -12.76
N SER A 292 -14.38 4.32 -12.92
CA SER A 292 -14.13 5.25 -11.80
C SER A 292 -15.34 5.43 -10.88
N ARG A 293 -16.57 5.18 -11.36
CA ARG A 293 -17.78 5.14 -10.51
C ARG A 293 -17.73 4.07 -9.41
N LEU A 294 -16.93 3.02 -9.59
CA LEU A 294 -16.81 1.91 -8.62
C LEU A 294 -15.98 2.30 -7.39
N ILE A 295 -15.19 3.37 -7.47
CA ILE A 295 -14.42 3.94 -6.34
C ILE A 295 -15.12 5.14 -5.70
N THR A 296 -16.43 5.26 -5.88
CA THR A 296 -17.22 6.32 -5.22
C THR A 296 -17.10 6.18 -3.72
N PHE A 297 -16.58 7.21 -3.05
CA PHE A 297 -16.53 7.28 -1.61
C PHE A 297 -17.93 7.48 -1.01
N LYS A 298 -18.37 6.51 -0.20
CA LYS A 298 -19.69 6.49 0.43
C LYS A 298 -19.62 5.74 1.76
N PRO A 299 -19.08 6.36 2.82
CA PRO A 299 -18.80 5.70 4.10
C PRO A 299 -20.07 5.25 4.87
N ASN A 300 -21.25 5.62 4.37
CA ASN A 300 -22.55 5.20 4.92
C ASN A 300 -23.21 4.09 4.08
N ALA A 301 -22.48 3.45 3.17
CA ALA A 301 -22.98 2.31 2.39
C ALA A 301 -23.19 1.09 3.28
N GLU A 302 -23.96 0.12 2.78
CA GLU A 302 -24.11 -1.17 3.46
C GLU A 302 -22.77 -1.88 3.59
N VAL A 303 -22.54 -2.45 4.77
CA VAL A 303 -21.33 -3.24 5.09
C VAL A 303 -21.72 -4.72 5.10
N PRO A 304 -21.15 -5.55 4.21
CA PRO A 304 -21.37 -6.99 4.25
C PRO A 304 -20.86 -7.60 5.57
N PRO A 305 -21.47 -8.69 6.06
CA PRO A 305 -20.94 -9.43 7.20
C PRO A 305 -19.56 -10.04 6.85
N ILE A 306 -18.72 -10.26 7.87
CA ILE A 306 -17.51 -11.06 7.72
C ILE A 306 -17.91 -12.48 7.30
N LYS A 307 -17.20 -13.05 6.33
CA LYS A 307 -17.43 -14.42 5.85
C LYS A 307 -16.12 -15.11 5.50
N THR A 308 -16.07 -16.43 5.70
CA THR A 308 -14.98 -17.26 5.17
C THR A 308 -15.03 -17.28 3.63
N GLN A 309 -13.84 -17.24 3.02
CA GLN A 309 -13.67 -17.39 1.58
C GLN A 309 -13.69 -18.86 1.12
N THR A 310 -13.59 -19.80 2.07
CA THR A 310 -13.56 -21.22 1.78
C THR A 310 -14.95 -21.72 1.42
N THR A 311 -15.13 -22.02 0.13
CA THR A 311 -16.40 -22.50 -0.44
C THR A 311 -16.47 -24.01 -0.55
N ASP A 312 -15.33 -24.70 -0.68
CA ASP A 312 -15.29 -26.16 -0.73
C ASP A 312 -15.62 -26.77 0.65
N PRO A 313 -16.63 -27.64 0.76
CA PRO A 313 -17.01 -28.20 2.06
C PRO A 313 -15.94 -29.04 2.74
N LYS A 314 -15.07 -29.74 2.00
CA LYS A 314 -14.01 -30.58 2.60
C LYS A 314 -12.89 -29.70 3.14
N GLU A 315 -12.52 -28.68 2.38
CA GLU A 315 -11.53 -27.70 2.80
C GLU A 315 -12.03 -26.92 4.02
N TYR A 316 -13.31 -26.54 4.05
CA TYR A 316 -13.89 -25.88 5.21
C TYR A 316 -13.84 -26.74 6.48
N GLN A 317 -14.07 -28.06 6.38
CA GLN A 317 -13.92 -28.97 7.52
C GLN A 317 -12.48 -29.07 8.03
N ARG A 318 -11.49 -28.96 7.15
CA ARG A 318 -10.08 -28.90 7.51
C ARG A 318 -9.74 -27.57 8.19
N GLU A 319 -10.14 -26.47 7.57
CA GLU A 319 -9.97 -25.10 8.06
C GLU A 319 -10.52 -24.93 9.47
N ILE A 320 -11.81 -25.27 9.68
CA ILE A 320 -12.44 -25.08 10.99
C ILE A 320 -11.79 -25.94 12.06
N LYS A 321 -11.31 -27.14 11.71
CA LYS A 321 -10.57 -27.99 12.64
C LYS A 321 -9.25 -27.37 13.06
N VAL A 322 -8.49 -26.76 12.14
CA VAL A 322 -7.24 -26.05 12.47
C VAL A 322 -7.52 -24.90 13.42
N VAL A 323 -8.57 -24.13 13.13
CA VAL A 323 -9.00 -22.99 13.96
C VAL A 323 -9.44 -23.46 15.35
N ASP A 324 -10.33 -24.46 15.45
CA ASP A 324 -10.81 -25.00 16.72
C ASP A 324 -9.65 -25.57 17.54
N ASP A 325 -8.75 -26.34 16.91
CA ASP A 325 -7.56 -26.90 17.56
C ASP A 325 -6.66 -25.78 18.13
N PHE A 326 -6.46 -24.69 17.38
CA PHE A 326 -5.67 -23.54 17.85
C PHE A 326 -6.34 -22.83 19.02
N ILE A 327 -7.64 -22.53 18.94
CA ILE A 327 -8.38 -21.82 19.99
C ILE A 327 -8.42 -22.65 21.29
N GLU A 328 -8.71 -23.94 21.20
CA GLU A 328 -8.86 -24.81 22.36
C GLU A 328 -7.53 -25.16 23.04
N LYS A 329 -6.44 -25.28 22.26
CA LYS A 329 -5.18 -25.85 22.77
C LYS A 329 -4.05 -24.85 22.89
N CYS A 330 -4.05 -23.77 22.11
CA CYS A 330 -2.89 -22.90 21.96
C CYS A 330 -3.18 -21.43 22.33
N PHE A 331 -4.36 -20.91 21.98
CA PHE A 331 -4.65 -19.48 22.02
C PHE A 331 -4.41 -18.86 23.40
N LEU A 332 -5.06 -19.38 24.45
CA LEU A 332 -4.89 -18.86 25.81
C LEU A 332 -3.45 -18.98 26.30
N GLU A 333 -2.74 -20.07 25.96
CA GLU A 333 -1.35 -20.25 26.36
C GLU A 333 -0.45 -19.17 25.76
N GLN A 334 -0.66 -18.81 24.49
CA GLN A 334 0.11 -17.76 23.83
C GLN A 334 -0.20 -16.37 24.41
N ILE A 335 -1.48 -16.06 24.63
CA ILE A 335 -1.93 -14.84 25.32
C ILE A 335 -1.26 -14.68 26.69
N LEU A 336 -1.18 -15.77 27.47
CA LEU A 336 -0.57 -15.73 28.80
C LEU A 336 0.96 -15.58 28.78
N LYS A 337 1.61 -15.82 27.63
CA LYS A 337 3.05 -15.62 27.41
C LYS A 337 3.38 -14.25 26.82
N SER A 338 2.38 -13.51 26.34
CA SER A 338 2.54 -12.18 25.75
C SER A 338 3.23 -11.21 26.68
N GLU A 339 4.11 -10.36 26.14
CA GLU A 339 4.69 -9.24 26.86
C GLU A 339 3.64 -8.17 27.20
N LEU A 340 2.55 -8.11 26.42
CA LEU A 340 1.43 -7.17 26.59
C LEU A 340 0.44 -7.58 27.69
N LEU A 341 0.54 -8.81 28.22
CA LEU A 341 -0.39 -9.34 29.23
C LEU A 341 -0.56 -8.39 30.43
N LYS A 342 0.55 -7.81 30.91
CA LYS A 342 0.49 -6.86 32.03
C LYS A 342 -0.26 -5.58 31.66
N GLY A 343 -0.13 -5.14 30.42
CA GLY A 343 -0.89 -4.01 29.87
C GLY A 343 -2.38 -4.31 29.85
N TRP A 344 -2.77 -5.46 29.28
CA TRP A 344 -4.18 -5.90 29.23
C TRP A 344 -4.79 -6.03 30.63
N GLN A 345 -4.04 -6.58 31.60
CA GLN A 345 -4.46 -6.68 33.01
C GLN A 345 -4.54 -5.31 33.69
N HIS A 346 -3.54 -4.45 33.48
CA HIS A 346 -3.51 -3.10 34.05
C HIS A 346 -4.75 -2.31 33.65
N TRP A 347 -5.14 -2.40 32.38
CA TRP A 347 -6.31 -1.71 31.80
C TRP A 347 -7.62 -2.46 31.97
N GLN A 348 -7.62 -3.61 32.65
CA GLN A 348 -8.83 -4.41 32.89
C GLN A 348 -9.60 -4.71 31.60
N ILE A 349 -8.87 -5.05 30.53
CA ILE A 349 -9.45 -5.29 29.21
C ILE A 349 -10.32 -6.54 29.26
N VAL A 350 -11.54 -6.42 28.75
CA VAL A 350 -12.33 -7.58 28.32
C VAL A 350 -12.17 -7.71 26.82
N TYR A 351 -11.50 -8.78 26.40
CA TYR A 351 -11.18 -9.06 25.02
C TYR A 351 -12.15 -10.09 24.44
N GLN A 352 -12.70 -9.82 23.25
CA GLN A 352 -13.54 -10.75 22.51
C GLN A 352 -12.94 -11.04 21.14
N LEU A 353 -12.72 -12.33 20.87
CA LEU A 353 -12.42 -12.86 19.55
C LEU A 353 -13.70 -13.49 18.98
N GLU A 354 -14.12 -13.05 17.79
CA GLU A 354 -15.27 -13.60 17.08
C GLU A 354 -14.84 -14.18 15.74
N ILE A 355 -15.08 -15.47 15.54
CA ILE A 355 -14.67 -16.20 14.33
C ILE A 355 -15.89 -16.50 13.47
N PHE A 356 -15.85 -16.06 12.21
CA PHE A 356 -16.94 -16.18 11.25
C PHE A 356 -16.70 -17.36 10.30
N GLY A 357 -17.43 -18.46 10.51
CA GLY A 357 -17.45 -19.63 9.62
C GLY A 357 -18.73 -19.73 8.78
N GLN A 358 -18.89 -20.81 8.01
CA GLN A 358 -20.10 -21.05 7.20
C GLN A 358 -21.38 -21.22 8.05
N ASN A 359 -21.24 -21.66 9.30
CA ASN A 359 -22.37 -21.87 10.22
C ASN A 359 -22.71 -20.63 11.08
N GLY A 360 -22.11 -19.48 10.78
CA GLY A 360 -22.24 -18.24 11.55
C GLY A 360 -21.08 -17.99 12.50
N PRO A 361 -21.12 -16.87 13.25
CA PRO A 361 -20.06 -16.49 14.16
C PRO A 361 -20.04 -17.33 15.43
N GLN A 362 -18.83 -17.54 15.97
CA GLN A 362 -18.62 -18.05 17.33
C GLN A 362 -17.70 -17.08 18.07
N ALA A 363 -18.05 -16.75 19.32
CA ALA A 363 -17.29 -15.82 20.13
C ALA A 363 -16.53 -16.54 21.25
N TRP A 364 -15.35 -16.03 21.59
CA TRP A 364 -14.59 -16.36 22.78
C TRP A 364 -14.13 -15.09 23.49
N THR A 365 -14.17 -15.11 24.81
CA THR A 365 -13.90 -13.95 25.64
C THR A 365 -12.83 -14.26 26.69
N ILE A 366 -11.94 -13.29 26.92
CA ILE A 366 -10.97 -13.30 28.03
C ILE A 366 -11.15 -12.02 28.85
N ASP A 367 -11.36 -12.16 30.16
CA ASP A 367 -11.40 -11.04 31.09
C ASP A 367 -10.04 -10.89 31.81
N PHE A 368 -9.29 -9.84 31.44
CA PHE A 368 -8.02 -9.50 32.06
C PHE A 368 -8.18 -8.67 33.34
N GLY A 369 -9.38 -8.19 33.66
CA GLY A 369 -9.71 -7.46 34.90
C GLY A 369 -9.63 -8.32 36.16
N HIS A 370 -9.61 -9.65 36.00
CA HIS A 370 -9.45 -10.62 37.09
C HIS A 370 -8.23 -11.53 36.87
N PRO A 371 -6.99 -11.06 37.12
CA PRO A 371 -5.76 -11.80 36.79
C PRO A 371 -5.66 -13.21 37.41
N LYS A 372 -6.32 -13.45 38.54
CA LYS A 372 -6.36 -14.78 39.20
C LYS A 372 -7.35 -15.75 38.57
N GLN A 373 -8.16 -15.29 37.62
CA GLN A 373 -9.26 -16.01 36.98
C GLN A 373 -9.22 -15.87 35.45
N THR A 374 -8.11 -15.41 34.86
CA THR A 374 -7.97 -15.26 33.42
C THR A 374 -8.15 -16.62 32.73
N GLN A 375 -9.27 -16.78 32.06
CA GLN A 375 -9.69 -18.01 31.36
C GLN A 375 -10.31 -17.63 30.03
N LEU A 376 -10.26 -18.56 29.08
CA LEU A 376 -10.95 -18.45 27.82
C LEU A 376 -12.39 -18.97 27.99
N HIS A 377 -13.36 -18.09 27.83
CA HIS A 377 -14.78 -18.42 27.91
C HIS A 377 -15.37 -18.48 26.51
N LYS A 378 -16.08 -19.56 26.17
CA LYS A 378 -16.87 -19.62 24.94
C LYS A 378 -18.16 -18.82 25.11
N GLY A 379 -18.41 -17.86 24.23
CA GLY A 379 -19.53 -16.94 24.25
C GLY A 379 -19.15 -15.50 24.64
N GLU A 380 -20.15 -14.64 24.62
CA GLU A 380 -20.05 -13.22 24.96
C GLU A 380 -20.33 -12.98 26.45
N VAL A 381 -19.67 -11.99 27.04
CA VAL A 381 -19.89 -11.60 28.45
C VAL A 381 -20.53 -10.21 28.60
N GLY A 382 -20.96 -9.61 27.48
CA GLY A 382 -21.72 -8.35 27.42
C GLY A 382 -20.89 -7.06 27.56
N LYS A 383 -19.66 -7.11 28.09
CA LYS A 383 -18.70 -6.00 28.07
C LYS A 383 -17.55 -6.34 27.14
N ILE A 384 -17.22 -5.43 26.20
CA ILE A 384 -16.09 -5.59 25.28
C ILE A 384 -15.28 -4.30 25.27
N ASN A 385 -13.99 -4.41 25.59
CA ASN A 385 -13.03 -3.32 25.51
C ASN A 385 -12.16 -3.42 24.26
N LEU A 386 -11.89 -4.65 23.81
CA LEU A 386 -11.10 -4.94 22.62
C LEU A 386 -11.79 -6.06 21.86
N TYR A 387 -12.09 -5.84 20.59
CA TYR A 387 -12.81 -6.78 19.74
C TYR A 387 -11.96 -7.12 18.53
N GLU A 388 -11.87 -8.40 18.18
CA GLU A 388 -11.35 -8.86 16.91
C GLU A 388 -12.36 -9.82 16.27
N GLY A 389 -12.94 -9.41 15.15
CA GLY A 389 -13.75 -10.25 14.29
C GLY A 389 -12.91 -10.71 13.10
N ILE A 390 -12.81 -12.01 12.86
CA ILE A 390 -12.01 -12.56 11.77
C ILE A 390 -12.74 -13.74 11.12
N SER A 391 -12.63 -13.92 9.81
CA SER A 391 -13.16 -15.15 9.20
C SER A 391 -12.30 -16.37 9.56
N SER A 392 -12.89 -17.56 9.48
CA SER A 392 -12.14 -18.79 9.68
C SER A 392 -11.06 -19.02 8.62
N SER A 393 -11.21 -18.52 7.38
CA SER A 393 -10.19 -18.67 6.33
C SER A 393 -8.97 -17.79 6.58
N GLU A 394 -9.19 -16.53 6.97
CA GLU A 394 -8.10 -15.61 7.30
C GLU A 394 -7.33 -16.09 8.55
N LEU A 395 -8.04 -16.52 9.60
CA LEU A 395 -7.40 -17.03 10.81
C LEU A 395 -6.63 -18.34 10.56
N CYS A 396 -7.20 -19.28 9.80
CA CYS A 396 -6.48 -20.50 9.42
C CYS A 396 -5.22 -20.18 8.63
N ALA A 397 -5.29 -19.23 7.69
CA ALA A 397 -4.13 -18.83 6.92
C ALA A 397 -3.03 -18.16 7.78
N LEU A 398 -3.39 -17.40 8.82
CA LEU A 398 -2.44 -16.88 9.81
C LEU A 398 -1.77 -18.02 10.59
N ILE A 399 -2.56 -18.97 11.11
CA ILE A 399 -2.07 -20.14 11.86
C ILE A 399 -1.06 -20.95 11.04
N GLU A 400 -1.33 -21.12 9.75
CA GLU A 400 -0.48 -21.90 8.84
C GLU A 400 0.70 -21.09 8.26
N GLY A 401 0.75 -19.79 8.51
CA GLY A 401 1.77 -18.90 7.93
C GLY A 401 1.62 -18.71 6.41
N ASN A 402 0.42 -18.88 5.89
CA ASN A 402 0.06 -18.79 4.47
C ASN A 402 -0.44 -17.41 4.04
N THR A 403 -0.58 -16.45 4.95
CA THR A 403 -0.99 -15.07 4.68
C THR A 403 -0.12 -14.05 5.44
N ALA A 404 -0.39 -12.76 5.21
CA ALA A 404 0.24 -11.63 5.90
C ALA A 404 -0.82 -10.61 6.35
N TRP A 405 -0.42 -9.70 7.25
CA TRP A 405 -1.31 -8.62 7.70
C TRP A 405 -1.71 -7.64 6.61
N ASP A 406 -0.91 -7.49 5.55
CA ASP A 406 -1.30 -6.73 4.34
C ASP A 406 -2.62 -7.26 3.77
N TYR A 407 -2.72 -8.54 3.45
CA TYR A 407 -3.99 -9.11 3.01
C TYR A 407 -5.07 -9.09 4.11
N VAL A 408 -4.75 -9.57 5.31
CA VAL A 408 -5.77 -9.74 6.37
C VAL A 408 -6.43 -8.41 6.72
N SER A 409 -5.65 -7.34 6.86
CA SER A 409 -6.16 -6.02 7.19
C SER A 409 -6.88 -5.33 6.03
N LEU A 410 -6.58 -5.69 4.78
CA LEU A 410 -7.13 -5.04 3.60
C LEU A 410 -8.29 -5.82 2.95
N CYS A 411 -8.53 -7.07 3.32
CA CYS A 411 -9.65 -7.87 2.77
C CYS A 411 -11.00 -7.61 3.45
N GLY A 412 -11.04 -6.82 4.53
CA GLY A 412 -12.29 -6.48 5.24
C GLY A 412 -13.00 -7.65 5.94
N ASN A 413 -12.41 -8.85 5.95
CA ASN A 413 -12.84 -10.01 6.72
C ASN A 413 -12.12 -10.14 8.08
N TYR A 414 -11.22 -9.21 8.37
CA TYR A 414 -10.76 -8.89 9.71
C TYR A 414 -11.25 -7.50 10.09
N ARG A 415 -11.84 -7.34 11.27
CA ARG A 415 -12.34 -6.06 11.79
C ARG A 415 -12.09 -5.99 13.28
N THR A 416 -11.54 -4.88 13.74
CA THR A 416 -11.21 -4.65 15.14
C THR A 416 -11.65 -3.27 15.60
N PHE A 417 -11.97 -3.16 16.89
CA PHE A 417 -12.09 -1.87 17.56
C PHE A 417 -11.58 -1.99 18.98
N ASN A 418 -11.16 -0.85 19.56
CA ASN A 418 -10.79 -0.77 20.95
C ASN A 418 -11.41 0.45 21.65
N ASN A 419 -11.96 0.20 22.84
CA ASN A 419 -12.51 1.16 23.78
C ASN A 419 -11.86 0.91 25.15
N ILE A 420 -10.56 1.23 25.23
CA ILE A 420 -9.74 0.96 26.42
C ILE A 420 -9.93 2.09 27.43
N TYR A 421 -10.29 1.70 28.66
CA TYR A 421 -10.39 2.58 29.81
C TYR A 421 -10.25 1.74 31.08
N ARG A 422 -9.90 2.38 32.19
CA ARG A 422 -9.85 1.73 33.51
C ARG A 422 -10.70 2.48 34.52
N ILE A 423 -11.41 1.72 35.36
CA ILE A 423 -12.15 2.26 36.50
C ILE A 423 -11.45 1.84 37.79
N THR A 424 -11.10 2.82 38.63
CA THR A 424 -10.63 2.59 39.99
C THR A 424 -11.55 3.31 40.98
N ASN A 425 -11.36 3.09 42.29
CA ASN A 425 -12.24 3.67 43.31
C ASN A 425 -12.32 5.21 43.18
N GLY A 426 -13.46 5.70 42.67
CA GLY A 426 -13.72 7.12 42.44
C GLY A 426 -12.99 7.75 41.24
N ARG A 427 -12.36 6.97 40.35
CA ARG A 427 -11.60 7.51 39.20
C ARG A 427 -11.85 6.77 37.89
N PHE A 428 -11.89 7.56 36.82
CA PHE A 428 -11.93 7.11 35.44
C PHE A 428 -10.58 7.45 34.80
N GLU A 429 -9.92 6.45 34.23
CA GLU A 429 -8.57 6.58 33.68
C GLU A 429 -8.59 6.21 32.19
N LEU A 430 -7.98 7.07 31.38
CA LEU A 430 -7.82 6.88 29.94
C LEU A 430 -6.37 6.51 29.61
N PRO A 431 -6.16 5.67 28.59
CA PRO A 431 -4.82 5.40 28.08
C PRO A 431 -4.12 6.70 27.64
N PRO A 432 -2.79 6.82 27.87
CA PRO A 432 -2.01 7.89 27.25
C PRO A 432 -2.13 7.85 25.72
N ALA A 433 -1.82 8.97 25.07
CA ALA A 433 -1.90 9.08 23.61
C ALA A 433 -1.01 8.04 22.88
N ASP A 434 0.13 7.67 23.48
CA ASP A 434 0.95 6.55 23.06
C ASP A 434 0.36 5.23 23.57
N LYS A 435 -0.13 4.43 22.62
CA LYS A 435 -0.88 3.20 22.82
C LYS A 435 -0.05 1.92 22.62
N SER A 436 1.23 2.06 22.26
CA SER A 436 2.12 0.98 21.82
C SER A 436 2.24 -0.20 22.81
N ASN A 437 2.16 0.04 24.12
CA ASN A 437 2.42 -0.97 25.15
C ASN A 437 1.21 -1.76 25.67
N TYR A 438 0.01 -1.57 25.09
CA TYR A 438 -1.21 -2.25 25.57
C TYR A 438 -2.39 -2.25 24.59
N ALA A 439 -2.31 -1.54 23.46
CA ALA A 439 -3.38 -1.47 22.46
C ALA A 439 -3.13 -2.33 21.23
N LEU A 440 -2.05 -3.12 21.18
CA LEU A 440 -1.89 -4.10 20.11
C LEU A 440 -3.00 -5.14 20.26
N GLU A 441 -3.61 -5.46 19.12
CA GLU A 441 -4.60 -6.51 19.00
C GLU A 441 -3.97 -7.89 19.30
N PRO A 442 -4.57 -8.71 20.17
CA PRO A 442 -4.02 -10.00 20.56
C PRO A 442 -3.67 -10.96 19.42
N LEU A 443 -4.41 -10.96 18.30
CA LEU A 443 -3.98 -11.77 17.15
C LEU A 443 -2.70 -11.23 16.51
N MET A 444 -2.50 -9.91 16.49
CA MET A 444 -1.26 -9.31 15.97
C MET A 444 -0.07 -9.53 16.90
N ASP A 445 -0.29 -9.68 18.21
CA ASP A 445 0.74 -10.12 19.15
C ASP A 445 1.16 -11.57 18.91
N ILE A 446 0.18 -12.44 18.67
CA ILE A 446 0.39 -13.88 18.42
C ILE A 446 1.02 -14.13 17.05
N PHE A 447 0.55 -13.40 16.03
CA PHE A 447 1.03 -13.46 14.66
C PHE A 447 1.72 -12.12 14.34
N PRO A 448 2.94 -11.87 14.83
CA PRO A 448 3.58 -10.57 14.66
C PRO A 448 3.80 -10.24 13.19
N TRP A 449 3.56 -8.97 12.85
CA TRP A 449 4.01 -8.41 11.58
C TRP A 449 5.53 -8.26 11.63
N ASP A 450 6.23 -9.30 11.18
CA ASP A 450 7.68 -9.36 11.17
C ASP A 450 8.23 -9.52 9.75
N SER A 451 9.53 -9.29 9.59
CA SER A 451 10.23 -9.45 8.32
C SER A 451 10.17 -10.89 7.79
N ASN A 452 9.93 -11.89 8.65
CA ASN A 452 9.72 -13.27 8.22
C ASN A 452 8.37 -13.45 7.52
N MET A 453 7.30 -12.83 8.03
CA MET A 453 5.98 -12.80 7.41
C MET A 453 6.05 -12.15 6.03
N ASP A 454 6.70 -10.99 5.94
CA ASP A 454 6.90 -10.30 4.66
C ASP A 454 7.75 -11.13 3.68
N ARG A 455 8.81 -11.79 4.17
CA ARG A 455 9.59 -12.73 3.35
C ARG A 455 8.74 -13.89 2.84
N ARG A 456 7.91 -14.52 3.68
CA ARG A 456 7.02 -15.62 3.25
C ARG A 456 6.04 -15.15 2.17
N LYS A 457 5.44 -13.96 2.36
CA LYS A 457 4.53 -13.31 1.39
C LYS A 457 5.17 -13.20 0.01
N PHE A 458 6.31 -12.53 -0.11
CA PHE A 458 6.98 -12.36 -1.41
C PHE A 458 7.54 -13.67 -1.98
N MET A 459 8.13 -14.54 -1.15
CA MET A 459 8.69 -15.81 -1.63
C MET A 459 7.61 -16.78 -2.15
N ARG A 460 6.38 -16.68 -1.65
CA ARG A 460 5.23 -17.43 -2.20
C ARG A 460 4.98 -17.01 -3.66
N ASP A 461 5.02 -15.72 -3.94
CA ASP A 461 4.85 -15.20 -5.31
C ASP A 461 6.06 -15.50 -6.19
N VAL A 462 7.30 -15.43 -5.66
CA VAL A 462 8.50 -15.87 -6.40
C VAL A 462 8.34 -17.32 -6.82
N LYS A 463 8.00 -18.23 -5.89
CA LYS A 463 7.79 -19.66 -6.21
C LYS A 463 6.70 -19.88 -7.24
N ARG A 464 5.62 -19.08 -7.18
CA ARG A 464 4.50 -19.16 -8.11
C ARG A 464 4.88 -18.70 -9.52
N TRP A 465 5.58 -17.57 -9.65
CA TRP A 465 5.76 -16.88 -10.93
C TRP A 465 7.15 -17.07 -11.57
N LYS A 466 8.19 -17.39 -10.80
CA LYS A 466 9.55 -17.60 -11.32
C LYS A 466 9.61 -18.75 -12.34
N SER A 467 8.76 -19.76 -12.24
CA SER A 467 8.72 -20.88 -13.21
C SER A 467 7.62 -20.75 -14.26
N SER A 468 6.77 -19.72 -14.17
CA SER A 468 5.61 -19.52 -15.05
C SER A 468 5.94 -18.91 -16.40
#